data_AF-A0A6B2LHI2-F1
#
_entry.id   AF-A0A6B2LHI2-F1
#
_cell.length_a   1.000
_cell.length_b   1.000
_cell.length_c   1.000
_cell.angle_alpha   90.00
_cell.angle_beta   90.00
_cell.angle_gamma   90.00
#
_symmetry.space_group_name_H-M   'P 1'
#
loop_
_entity.id
_entity.type
_entity.pdbx_description
1 polymer ?
#
loop_
_entity_poly.entity_id
_entity_poly.type
_entity_poly.pdbx_seq_one_letter_code
_entity_poly.pdbx_strand_id
1 'polypeptide(L)'
;MHGAESVVLSGGYEDDVDNGEEVTYTGCGGFVKRVQVMNQTQENPSNAALCTSISTKVPVRVVRGFSLKSAYAPVEGYRYDGLYIVTSMWKERRRKLVVLRFHLERLEGQPPIPVREKISRKRNLPKTRENVRQQRVPQPKNKLKRKNPTSLRSATFPSDFAVPYPIISPSFVAPVSMDVFREPIWL
;
A
#
# COMPACT_ATOMS: atom_id res chain seq x y z
N MET A 1 10.96 -24.36 10.34
CA MET A 1 10.05 -23.62 9.44
C MET A 1 10.04 -22.18 9.87
N HIS A 2 10.24 -21.23 8.95
CA HIS A 2 10.17 -19.81 9.25
C HIS A 2 8.71 -19.33 9.14
N GLY A 3 8.28 -18.49 10.09
CA GLY A 3 6.97 -17.84 10.06
C GLY A 3 6.92 -16.69 9.06
N ALA A 4 5.78 -16.04 8.94
CA ALA A 4 5.66 -14.82 8.18
C ALA A 4 6.49 -13.71 8.83
N GLU A 5 7.27 -12.97 8.03
CA GLU A 5 8.06 -11.85 8.55
C GLU A 5 7.35 -10.50 8.46
N SER A 6 6.52 -10.33 7.43
CA SER A 6 5.80 -9.09 7.20
C SER A 6 4.51 -9.32 6.42
N VAL A 7 3.55 -8.41 6.62
CA VAL A 7 2.30 -8.32 5.86
C VAL A 7 2.07 -6.89 5.39
N VAL A 8 1.38 -6.76 4.25
CA VAL A 8 1.09 -5.45 3.64
C VAL A 8 -0.42 -5.27 3.50
N LEU A 9 -0.95 -4.23 4.14
CA LEU A 9 -2.35 -3.82 4.07
C LEU A 9 -2.51 -2.76 2.97
N SER A 10 -2.77 -3.20 1.74
CA SER A 10 -2.85 -2.33 0.57
C SER A 10 -4.28 -1.98 0.12
N GLY A 11 -5.31 -2.55 0.77
CA GLY A 11 -6.70 -2.40 0.35
C GLY A 11 -7.06 -3.26 -0.87
N GLY A 12 -6.28 -4.29 -1.16
CA GLY A 12 -6.54 -5.24 -2.24
C GLY A 12 -7.73 -6.19 -1.97
N TYR A 13 -8.00 -6.47 -0.69
CA TYR A 13 -9.16 -7.24 -0.25
C TYR A 13 -10.14 -6.29 0.43
N GLU A 14 -11.38 -6.25 -0.07
CA GLU A 14 -12.46 -5.43 0.51
C GLU A 14 -12.88 -5.90 1.91
N ASP A 15 -12.50 -7.13 2.23
CA ASP A 15 -12.87 -7.86 3.42
C ASP A 15 -11.95 -7.58 4.61
N ASP A 16 -10.77 -6.97 4.40
CA ASP A 16 -9.84 -6.65 5.47
C ASP A 16 -10.45 -5.59 6.41
N VAL A 17 -10.34 -5.83 7.72
CA VAL A 17 -10.80 -4.90 8.76
C VAL A 17 -9.58 -4.40 9.51
N ASP A 18 -9.40 -3.09 9.56
CA ASP A 18 -8.27 -2.43 10.21
C ASP A 18 -8.76 -1.46 11.29
N ASN A 19 -8.61 -1.89 12.54
CA ASN A 19 -8.92 -1.12 13.75
C ASN A 19 -7.66 -0.52 14.39
N GLY A 20 -6.54 -0.46 13.64
CA GLY A 20 -5.29 0.09 14.13
C GLY A 20 -4.52 -0.95 14.93
N GLU A 21 -4.83 -1.09 16.21
CA GLU A 21 -4.17 -2.05 17.11
C GLU A 21 -4.56 -3.50 16.77
N GLU A 22 -5.74 -3.68 16.18
CA GLU A 22 -6.25 -4.98 15.73
C GLU A 22 -6.50 -4.98 14.23
N VAL A 23 -6.11 -6.05 13.56
CA VAL A 23 -6.33 -6.24 12.13
C VAL A 23 -6.88 -7.63 11.85
N THR A 24 -7.91 -7.69 11.01
CA THR A 24 -8.34 -8.94 10.37
C THR A 24 -7.81 -8.95 8.95
N TYR A 25 -6.82 -9.81 8.72
CA TYR A 25 -6.13 -9.96 7.44
C TYR A 25 -6.66 -11.16 6.66
N THR A 26 -6.96 -10.95 5.38
CA THR A 26 -7.41 -12.02 4.49
C THR A 26 -6.19 -12.76 3.91
N GLY A 27 -6.21 -14.10 4.01
CA GLY A 27 -5.20 -14.97 3.42
C GLY A 27 -5.11 -14.78 1.91
N CYS A 28 -4.04 -15.29 1.32
CA CYS A 28 -3.82 -15.21 -0.11
C CYS A 28 -4.35 -16.46 -0.83
N GLY A 29 -4.47 -16.34 -2.16
CA GLY A 29 -4.81 -17.44 -3.05
C GLY A 29 -6.20 -17.28 -3.66
N GLY A 30 -6.31 -17.70 -4.92
CA GLY A 30 -7.59 -17.74 -5.62
C GLY A 30 -8.22 -16.40 -5.95
N PHE A 31 -7.43 -15.34 -6.02
CA PHE A 31 -7.89 -13.99 -6.30
C PHE A 31 -7.50 -13.58 -7.72
N VAL A 32 -8.49 -13.46 -8.62
CA VAL A 32 -8.29 -13.12 -10.04
C VAL A 32 -9.15 -11.91 -10.38
N LYS A 33 -8.56 -10.87 -10.99
CA LYS A 33 -9.26 -9.62 -11.36
C LYS A 33 -10.11 -9.02 -10.21
N ARG A 34 -9.57 -9.04 -8.98
CA ARG A 34 -10.24 -8.58 -7.75
C ARG A 34 -11.43 -9.41 -7.27
N VAL A 35 -11.57 -10.65 -7.77
CA VAL A 35 -12.65 -11.56 -7.39
C VAL A 35 -12.05 -12.87 -6.90
N GLN A 36 -12.56 -13.36 -5.76
CA GLN A 36 -12.24 -14.69 -5.28
C GLN A 36 -12.91 -15.74 -6.20
N VAL A 37 -12.11 -16.64 -6.78
CA VAL A 37 -12.56 -17.66 -7.76
C VAL A 37 -12.38 -19.10 -7.27
N MET A 38 -11.53 -19.34 -6.27
CA MET A 38 -11.30 -20.68 -5.69
C MET A 38 -11.17 -20.60 -4.16
N ASN A 39 -11.28 -21.75 -3.49
CA ASN A 39 -11.06 -21.84 -2.05
C ASN A 39 -9.58 -21.57 -1.72
N GLN A 40 -9.36 -20.82 -0.64
CA GLN A 40 -8.03 -20.67 -0.06
C GLN A 40 -7.66 -21.91 0.75
N THR A 41 -6.38 -22.25 0.73
CA THR A 41 -5.82 -23.40 1.47
C THR A 41 -4.70 -22.94 2.39
N GLN A 42 -4.52 -23.69 3.48
CA GLN A 42 -3.41 -23.47 4.42
C GLN A 42 -2.08 -23.98 3.84
N GLU A 43 -2.13 -24.84 2.82
CA GLU A 43 -0.98 -25.36 2.09
C GLU A 43 -0.29 -24.29 1.24
N ASN A 44 -0.99 -23.17 0.94
CA ASN A 44 -0.34 -22.05 0.27
C ASN A 44 0.81 -21.54 1.15
N PRO A 45 2.03 -21.36 0.61
CA PRO A 45 3.22 -20.99 1.39
C PRO A 45 3.04 -19.77 2.29
N SER A 46 2.37 -18.72 1.80
CA SER A 46 2.16 -17.50 2.60
C SER A 46 1.15 -17.71 3.72
N ASN A 47 0.10 -18.51 3.48
CA ASN A 47 -0.89 -18.85 4.50
C ASN A 47 -0.27 -19.81 5.55
N ALA A 48 0.56 -20.75 5.11
CA ALA A 48 1.32 -21.66 5.98
C ALA A 48 2.29 -20.89 6.88
N ALA A 49 2.96 -19.87 6.35
CA ALA A 49 3.86 -19.01 7.11
C ALA A 49 3.11 -18.22 8.21
N LEU A 50 1.91 -17.69 7.89
CA LEU A 50 1.05 -17.05 8.90
C LEU A 50 0.54 -18.04 9.95
N CYS A 51 0.16 -19.26 9.53
CA CYS A 51 -0.20 -20.33 10.47
C CYS A 51 0.96 -20.69 11.40
N THR A 52 2.19 -20.68 10.87
CA THR A 52 3.40 -20.89 11.67
C THR A 52 3.62 -19.73 12.65
N SER A 53 3.37 -18.49 12.25
CA SER A 53 3.46 -17.33 13.15
C SER A 53 2.45 -17.40 14.32
N ILE A 54 1.31 -18.09 14.15
CA ILE A 54 0.36 -18.31 15.25
C ILE A 54 0.97 -19.19 16.34
N SER A 55 1.69 -20.25 15.97
CA SER A 55 2.28 -21.17 16.95
C SER A 55 3.58 -20.63 17.55
N THR A 56 4.40 -19.95 16.76
CA THR A 56 5.71 -19.43 17.22
C THR A 56 5.58 -18.11 17.97
N LYS A 57 4.48 -17.36 17.78
CA LYS A 57 4.27 -16.01 18.32
C LYS A 57 5.40 -15.02 17.96
N VAL A 58 6.14 -15.31 16.90
CA VAL A 58 7.15 -14.40 16.38
C VAL A 58 6.46 -13.17 15.78
N PRO A 59 6.86 -11.94 16.16
CA PRO A 59 6.23 -10.74 15.67
C PRO A 59 6.39 -10.55 14.16
N VAL A 60 5.33 -10.05 13.52
CA VAL A 60 5.19 -9.78 12.10
C VAL A 60 5.15 -8.28 11.89
N ARG A 61 5.94 -7.78 10.93
CA ARG A 61 5.94 -6.36 10.55
C ARG A 61 4.66 -6.04 9.76
N VAL A 62 3.94 -4.99 10.15
CA VAL A 62 2.77 -4.50 9.40
C VAL A 62 3.10 -3.22 8.67
N VAL A 63 2.80 -3.21 7.36
CA VAL A 63 2.95 -2.05 6.48
C VAL A 63 1.59 -1.67 5.91
N ARG A 64 1.14 -0.43 6.12
CA ARG A 64 -0.11 0.10 5.55
C ARG A 64 0.15 0.90 4.28
N GLY A 65 -0.64 0.68 3.24
CA GLY A 65 -0.60 1.43 2.00
C GLY A 65 -1.68 2.52 1.93
N PHE A 66 -1.44 3.60 1.20
CA PHE A 66 -2.35 4.74 1.09
C PHE A 66 -3.75 4.38 0.53
N SER A 67 -3.79 3.35 -0.33
CA SER A 67 -5.01 2.85 -0.97
C SER A 67 -5.93 2.09 -0.01
N LEU A 68 -5.46 1.77 1.21
CA LEU A 68 -6.24 1.11 2.23
C LEU A 68 -7.40 2.03 2.68
N LYS A 69 -8.62 1.49 2.68
CA LYS A 69 -9.83 2.21 3.13
C LYS A 69 -9.93 2.19 4.67
N SER A 70 -8.91 2.69 5.34
CA SER A 70 -8.77 2.69 6.80
C SER A 70 -8.45 4.10 7.30
N ALA A 71 -8.88 4.41 8.52
CA ALA A 71 -8.46 5.63 9.22
C ALA A 71 -6.96 5.63 9.53
N TYR A 72 -6.32 4.47 9.56
CA TYR A 72 -4.89 4.30 9.86
C TYR A 72 -4.02 4.27 8.59
N ALA A 73 -4.62 4.33 7.41
CA ALA A 73 -3.88 4.36 6.15
C ALA A 73 -3.06 5.65 6.02
N PRO A 74 -1.81 5.61 5.52
CA PRO A 74 -1.03 6.82 5.27
C PRO A 74 -1.69 7.70 4.19
N VAL A 75 -1.29 8.97 4.14
CA VAL A 75 -1.78 9.92 3.13
C VAL A 75 -1.26 9.54 1.73
N GLU A 76 -0.03 9.04 1.67
CA GLU A 76 0.64 8.61 0.45
C GLU A 76 1.58 7.41 0.73
N GLY A 77 1.94 6.68 -0.34
CA GLY A 77 2.92 5.60 -0.28
C GLY A 77 2.56 4.44 0.65
N TYR A 78 3.59 3.89 1.29
CA TYR A 78 3.51 2.82 2.28
C TYR A 78 4.20 3.26 3.57
N ARG A 79 3.61 2.91 4.72
CA ARG A 79 4.14 3.23 6.04
C ARG A 79 4.23 1.98 6.90
N TYR A 80 5.38 1.79 7.53
CA TYR A 80 5.55 0.79 8.57
C TYR A 80 4.85 1.26 9.86
N ASP A 81 3.96 0.43 10.41
CA ASP A 81 3.16 0.80 11.59
C ASP A 81 3.43 -0.10 12.83
N GLY A 82 4.49 -0.91 12.76
CA GLY A 82 4.99 -1.65 13.90
C GLY A 82 4.90 -3.16 13.76
N LEU A 83 5.13 -3.80 14.90
CA LEU A 83 5.14 -5.24 15.11
C LEU A 83 3.81 -5.71 15.67
N TYR A 84 3.31 -6.81 15.11
CA TYR A 84 2.05 -7.44 15.48
C TYR A 84 2.29 -8.94 15.72
N ILE A 85 1.48 -9.56 16.55
CA ILE A 85 1.43 -11.01 16.71
C ILE A 85 0.21 -11.56 15.98
N VAL A 86 0.36 -12.71 15.31
CA VAL A 86 -0.79 -13.41 14.73
C VAL A 86 -1.40 -14.26 15.84
N THR A 87 -2.61 -13.94 16.26
CA THR A 87 -3.22 -14.58 17.44
C THR A 87 -4.08 -15.76 17.07
N SER A 88 -4.85 -15.66 16.00
CA SER A 88 -5.75 -16.73 15.55
C SER A 88 -5.96 -16.77 14.03
N MET A 89 -6.51 -17.88 13.54
CA MET A 89 -6.97 -18.04 12.16
C MET A 89 -8.29 -18.81 12.13
N TRP A 90 -9.20 -18.40 11.25
CA TRP A 90 -10.44 -19.12 10.97
C TRP A 90 -10.75 -19.15 9.48
N LYS A 91 -11.62 -20.09 9.11
CA LYS A 91 -12.18 -20.22 7.76
C LYS A 91 -13.50 -19.46 7.70
N GLU A 92 -13.63 -18.53 6.77
CA GLU A 92 -14.87 -17.80 6.54
C GLU A 92 -15.45 -18.19 5.18
N ARG A 93 -16.76 -18.48 5.15
CA ARG A 93 -17.45 -18.78 3.89
C ARG A 93 -17.94 -17.48 3.26
N ARG A 94 -17.43 -17.18 2.06
CA ARG A 94 -17.82 -16.06 1.22
C ARG A 94 -18.48 -16.60 -0.05
N ARG A 95 -19.79 -16.38 -0.20
CA ARG A 95 -20.61 -16.96 -1.28
C ARG A 95 -20.49 -18.49 -1.32
N LYS A 96 -19.80 -19.04 -2.34
CA LYS A 96 -19.54 -20.46 -2.52
C LYS A 96 -18.07 -20.84 -2.25
N LEU A 97 -17.27 -19.90 -1.75
CA LEU A 97 -15.84 -20.06 -1.57
C LEU A 97 -15.45 -19.88 -0.10
N VAL A 98 -14.34 -20.49 0.29
CA VAL A 98 -13.75 -20.38 1.61
C VAL A 98 -12.53 -19.47 1.52
N VAL A 99 -12.47 -18.47 2.40
CA VAL A 99 -11.30 -17.61 2.62
C VAL A 99 -10.72 -17.87 4.00
N LEU A 100 -9.41 -17.73 4.15
CA LEU A 100 -8.74 -17.77 5.44
C LEU A 100 -8.66 -16.35 6.00
N ARG A 101 -8.95 -16.21 7.29
CA ARG A 101 -8.84 -14.96 8.03
C ARG A 101 -7.84 -15.12 9.15
N PHE A 102 -7.01 -14.11 9.36
CA PHE A 102 -6.00 -14.07 10.40
C PHE A 102 -6.25 -12.85 11.27
N HIS A 103 -6.25 -13.04 12.59
CA HIS A 103 -6.28 -11.93 13.54
C HIS A 103 -4.86 -11.55 13.92
N LEU A 104 -4.54 -10.26 13.80
CA LEU A 104 -3.27 -9.68 14.18
C LEU A 104 -3.52 -8.64 15.27
N GLU A 105 -2.75 -8.73 16.34
CA GLU A 105 -2.78 -7.80 17.47
C GLU A 105 -1.42 -7.10 17.59
N ARG A 106 -1.45 -5.78 17.74
CA ARG A 106 -0.23 -4.97 17.84
C ARG A 106 0.44 -5.18 19.18
N LEU A 107 1.77 -5.25 19.17
CA LEU A 107 2.53 -5.30 20.41
C LEU A 107 2.45 -3.96 21.16
N GLU A 108 2.35 -4.04 22.48
CA GLU A 108 2.39 -2.89 23.38
C GLU A 108 3.75 -2.19 23.38
N GLY A 109 3.80 -0.96 23.89
CA GLY A 109 5.04 -0.19 24.04
C GLY A 109 5.57 0.47 22.75
N GLN A 110 4.84 0.35 21.65
CA GLN A 110 5.17 1.02 20.39
C GLN A 110 4.53 2.42 20.30
N PRO A 111 5.09 3.36 19.52
CA PRO A 111 4.49 4.67 19.31
C PRO A 111 3.03 4.58 18.82
N PRO A 112 2.17 5.56 19.12
CA PRO A 112 0.78 5.54 18.67
C PRO A 112 0.70 5.54 17.14
N ILE A 113 -0.29 4.82 16.58
CA ILE A 113 -0.50 4.74 15.14
C ILE A 113 -1.05 6.08 14.63
N PRO A 114 -0.41 6.74 13.64
CA PRO A 114 -0.93 7.99 13.11
C PRO A 114 -2.26 7.77 12.37
N VAL A 115 -3.26 8.55 12.75
CA VAL A 115 -4.59 8.53 12.14
C VAL A 115 -4.67 9.57 11.02
N ARG A 116 -5.19 9.15 9.86
CA ARG A 116 -5.50 10.03 8.75
C ARG A 116 -6.67 10.93 9.12
N GLU A 117 -6.41 12.22 9.23
CA GLU A 117 -7.48 13.21 9.40
C GLU A 117 -8.47 13.11 8.23
N LYS A 118 -9.75 12.95 8.56
CA LYS A 118 -10.82 13.09 7.56
C LYS A 118 -10.86 14.56 7.19
N ILE A 119 -10.31 14.92 6.02
CA ILE A 119 -10.55 16.22 5.40
C ILE A 119 -12.05 16.32 5.18
N SER A 120 -12.77 16.93 6.13
CA SER A 120 -14.16 17.27 5.96
C SER A 120 -14.21 18.25 4.80
N ARG A 121 -14.74 17.81 3.64
CA ARG A 121 -14.99 18.70 2.51
C ARG A 121 -16.16 19.62 2.88
N LYS A 122 -15.97 20.55 3.81
CA LYS A 122 -16.84 21.73 3.93
C LYS A 122 -16.56 22.57 2.69
N ARG A 123 -17.30 22.33 1.60
CA ARG A 123 -17.38 23.29 0.49
C ARG A 123 -18.06 24.53 1.05
N ASN A 124 -17.27 25.45 1.59
CA ASN A 124 -17.70 26.84 1.74
C ASN A 124 -17.74 27.43 0.33
N LEU A 125 -18.82 27.17 -0.40
CA LEU A 125 -19.12 27.89 -1.63
C LEU A 125 -19.80 29.20 -1.21
N PRO A 126 -19.17 30.37 -1.37
CA PRO A 126 -19.82 31.64 -1.05
C PRO A 126 -20.99 31.84 -2.01
N LYS A 127 -22.22 31.82 -1.47
CA LYS A 127 -23.42 32.26 -2.19
C LYS A 127 -23.51 33.77 -2.08
N THR A 128 -22.89 34.49 -3.01
CA THR A 128 -23.26 35.89 -3.26
C THR A 128 -23.54 36.05 -4.74
N ARG A 129 -24.83 35.97 -5.11
CA ARG A 129 -25.30 36.48 -6.40
C ARG A 129 -25.51 37.98 -6.22
N GLU A 130 -24.46 38.76 -6.45
CA GLU A 130 -24.60 40.20 -6.66
C GLU A 130 -24.99 40.46 -8.11
N ASN A 131 -26.16 41.08 -8.27
CA ASN A 131 -26.69 41.60 -9.52
C ASN A 131 -25.82 42.77 -10.00
N VAL A 132 -24.89 42.51 -10.92
CA VAL A 132 -24.22 43.56 -11.68
C VAL A 132 -24.90 43.67 -13.05
N ARG A 133 -25.90 44.55 -13.09
CA ARG A 133 -26.56 45.03 -14.31
C ARG A 133 -25.56 45.86 -15.10
N GLN A 134 -24.76 45.23 -15.97
CA GLN A 134 -23.90 45.96 -16.90
C GLN A 134 -24.66 46.30 -18.18
N GLN A 135 -24.81 47.62 -18.38
CA GLN A 135 -25.30 48.26 -19.58
C GLN A 135 -24.46 47.83 -20.80
N ARG A 136 -25.14 47.46 -21.88
CA ARG A 136 -24.51 47.14 -23.16
C ARG A 136 -23.95 48.41 -23.80
N VAL A 137 -22.64 48.51 -23.92
CA VAL A 137 -21.97 49.41 -24.88
C VAL A 137 -21.59 48.56 -26.10
N PRO A 138 -22.06 48.87 -27.32
CA PRO A 138 -21.68 48.11 -28.50
C PRO A 138 -20.33 48.59 -29.05
N GLN A 139 -19.41 47.67 -29.33
CA GLN A 139 -18.17 47.95 -30.08
C GLN A 139 -17.88 46.84 -31.10
N PRO A 140 -17.15 47.13 -32.19
CA PRO A 140 -17.48 46.71 -33.54
C PRO A 140 -16.78 45.43 -34.01
N LYS A 141 -17.35 44.84 -35.06
CA LYS A 141 -16.89 43.61 -35.74
C LYS A 141 -15.59 43.88 -36.51
N ASN A 142 -14.48 43.28 -36.08
CA ASN A 142 -13.31 43.08 -36.94
C ASN A 142 -13.01 41.59 -37.12
N LYS A 143 -13.16 41.13 -38.38
CA LYS A 143 -12.88 39.77 -38.84
C LYS A 143 -11.37 39.55 -38.90
N LEU A 144 -10.80 38.75 -37.99
CA LEU A 144 -9.51 38.11 -38.26
C LEU A 144 -9.73 36.81 -39.06
N LYS A 145 -9.21 36.78 -40.28
CA LYS A 145 -9.21 35.63 -41.18
C LYS A 145 -8.48 34.45 -40.52
N ARG A 146 -9.16 33.30 -40.51
CA ARG A 146 -8.62 31.98 -40.16
C ARG A 146 -7.40 31.66 -41.04
N LYS A 147 -6.25 31.37 -40.43
CA LYS A 147 -5.18 30.61 -41.06
C LYS A 147 -5.28 29.17 -40.55
N ASN A 148 -5.44 28.22 -41.46
CA ASN A 148 -5.45 26.80 -41.14
C ASN A 148 -4.00 26.34 -40.88
N PRO A 149 -3.69 25.67 -39.75
CA PRO A 149 -2.42 24.98 -39.63
C PRO A 149 -2.48 23.66 -40.42
N THR A 150 -1.57 23.60 -41.39
CA THR A 150 -1.18 22.47 -42.23
C THR A 150 -0.92 21.20 -41.42
N SER A 151 -1.32 20.05 -41.96
CA SER A 151 -1.09 18.72 -41.39
C SER A 151 0.39 18.49 -41.06
N LEU A 152 0.71 18.32 -39.78
CA LEU A 152 2.02 17.82 -39.35
C LEU A 152 1.94 16.30 -39.17
N ARG A 153 2.83 15.64 -39.89
CA ARG A 153 3.02 14.19 -39.99
C ARG A 153 3.46 13.59 -38.66
N SER A 154 3.26 12.29 -38.53
CA SER A 154 3.70 11.40 -37.45
C SER A 154 5.06 11.79 -36.85
N ALA A 155 5.07 12.14 -35.56
CA ALA A 155 6.30 12.33 -34.81
C ALA A 155 6.94 10.96 -34.53
N THR A 156 8.10 10.72 -35.14
CA THR A 156 9.03 9.65 -34.76
C THR A 156 9.73 10.07 -33.48
N PHE A 157 9.75 9.19 -32.47
CA PHE A 157 10.45 9.43 -31.20
C PHE A 157 11.96 9.51 -31.44
N PRO A 158 12.67 10.54 -30.93
CA PRO A 158 14.12 10.57 -30.94
C PRO A 158 14.69 9.54 -29.94
N SER A 159 15.72 8.81 -30.34
CA SER A 159 16.33 7.67 -29.62
C SER A 159 17.29 8.04 -28.49
N ASP A 160 17.46 9.32 -28.15
CA ASP A 160 18.66 9.75 -27.41
C ASP A 160 18.34 10.45 -26.08
N PHE A 161 17.59 9.79 -25.20
CA PHE A 161 17.55 10.15 -23.78
C PHE A 161 18.06 8.99 -22.92
N ALA A 162 19.40 8.86 -22.89
CA ALA A 162 20.09 8.06 -21.90
C ALA A 162 20.08 8.81 -20.56
N VAL A 163 19.33 8.30 -19.58
CA VAL A 163 19.43 8.70 -18.18
C VAL A 163 20.61 7.93 -17.55
N PRO A 164 21.61 8.58 -16.94
CA PRO A 164 22.72 7.87 -16.32
C PRO A 164 22.28 7.24 -15.00
N TYR A 165 22.14 5.91 -14.98
CA TYR A 165 22.15 5.14 -13.73
C TYR A 165 23.61 4.87 -13.33
N PRO A 166 23.99 5.01 -12.05
CA PRO A 166 25.32 4.59 -11.61
C PRO A 166 25.45 3.06 -11.72
N ILE A 167 26.45 2.62 -12.49
CA ILE A 167 26.86 1.23 -12.63
C ILE A 167 27.56 0.82 -11.33
N ILE A 168 26.96 -0.08 -10.55
CA ILE A 168 27.64 -0.72 -9.42
C ILE A 168 28.51 -1.84 -10.00
N SER A 169 29.83 -1.67 -9.92
CA SER A 169 30.82 -2.66 -10.35
C SER A 169 30.84 -3.88 -9.41
N PRO A 170 30.84 -5.12 -9.93
CA PRO A 170 30.94 -6.32 -9.10
C PRO A 170 32.43 -6.65 -8.84
N SER A 171 33.07 -5.90 -7.95
CA SER A 171 34.43 -6.21 -7.53
C SER A 171 34.79 -5.60 -6.18
N PHE A 172 34.15 -6.10 -5.11
CA PHE A 172 34.85 -6.25 -3.83
C PHE A 172 34.10 -7.24 -2.93
N VAL A 173 34.50 -8.51 -2.99
CA VAL A 173 34.19 -9.50 -1.95
C VAL A 173 35.19 -9.24 -0.84
N ALA A 174 34.75 -8.67 0.27
CA ALA A 174 35.54 -8.66 1.50
C ALA A 174 35.32 -10.01 2.22
N PRO A 175 36.38 -10.76 2.58
CA PRO A 175 36.23 -11.98 3.35
C PRO A 175 35.75 -11.65 4.77
N VAL A 176 34.70 -12.34 5.21
CA VAL A 176 34.25 -12.31 6.60
C VAL A 176 35.24 -13.15 7.42
N SER A 177 36.06 -12.52 8.26
CA SER A 177 36.88 -13.24 9.26
C SER A 177 35.94 -13.90 10.27
N MET A 178 35.98 -15.23 10.31
CA MET A 178 35.45 -16.02 11.43
C MET A 178 36.48 -15.97 12.56
N ASP A 179 36.36 -14.98 13.45
CA ASP A 179 37.05 -15.04 14.73
C ASP A 179 36.14 -15.65 15.79
N VAL A 180 36.41 -16.94 15.95
CA VAL A 180 36.09 -17.83 17.06
C VAL A 180 36.37 -17.13 18.39
N PHE A 181 35.33 -16.71 19.11
CA PHE A 181 35.44 -16.44 20.55
C PHE A 181 35.26 -17.77 21.30
N ARG A 182 36.39 -18.34 21.69
CA ARG A 182 36.47 -19.48 22.61
C ARG A 182 37.29 -19.06 23.82
N GLU A 183 36.81 -19.51 24.98
CA GLU A 183 37.51 -19.70 26.27
C GLU A 183 37.57 -18.49 27.26
N PRO A 184 37.85 -18.72 28.57
CA PRO A 184 36.85 -19.11 29.57
C PRO A 184 37.00 -18.40 30.96
N ILE A 185 36.06 -18.73 31.86
CA ILE A 185 36.05 -18.74 33.34
C ILE A 185 37.33 -18.28 34.06
N TRP A 186 37.17 -17.41 35.08
CA TRP A 186 37.82 -17.55 36.40
C TRP A 186 36.87 -17.12 37.53
N LEU A 187 37.04 -17.81 38.66
CA LEU A 187 36.44 -17.64 39.99
C LEU A 187 36.57 -16.22 40.57
#